data_AF-A0A402D298-F1
#
_entry.id   AF-A0A402D298-F1
#
_cell.length_a   1.000
_cell.length_b   1.000
_cell.length_c   1.000
_cell.angle_alpha   90.00
_cell.angle_beta   90.00
_cell.angle_gamma   90.00
#
_symmetry.space_group_name_H-M   'P 1'
#
loop_
_entity.id
_entity.type
_entity.pdbx_description
1 polymer ?
#
loop_
_entity_poly.entity_id
_entity_poly.type
_entity_poly.pdbx_seq_one_letter_code
_entity_poly.pdbx_strand_id
1 'polypeptide(L)'
;MLIFYGVLIAVLALLSGAAKVDIIRSILKLSLLHCPVCENAYGRAAALSARKKYIAQCDAAQRSNPECMINFTREWEVRCPVCASTGYYGFETNVLTVQPLLGPLGE
;
A
#
# COMPACT_ATOMS: atom_id res chain seq x y z
N MET A 1 -22.58 25.95 -20.64
CA MET A 1 -22.51 25.24 -19.34
C MET A 1 -22.44 23.71 -19.49
N LEU A 2 -23.33 23.03 -20.22
CA LEU A 2 -23.32 21.56 -20.36
C LEU A 2 -21.99 20.95 -20.90
N ILE A 3 -21.32 21.64 -21.82
CA ILE A 3 -20.03 21.20 -22.39
C ILE A 3 -18.93 21.19 -21.31
N PHE A 4 -18.91 22.20 -20.43
CA PHE A 4 -17.95 22.26 -19.32
C PHE A 4 -18.16 21.11 -18.32
N TYR A 5 -19.42 20.78 -18.00
CA TYR A 5 -19.71 19.62 -17.14
C TYR A 5 -19.35 18.29 -17.82
N GLY A 6 -19.59 18.14 -19.12
CA GLY A 6 -19.20 16.94 -19.87
C GLY A 6 -17.68 16.73 -19.89
N VAL A 7 -16.90 17.79 -20.11
CA VAL A 7 -15.44 17.75 -20.07
C VAL A 7 -14.95 17.46 -18.65
N LEU A 8 -15.52 18.09 -17.62
CA LEU A 8 -15.15 17.85 -16.22
C LEU A 8 -15.39 16.38 -15.80
N ILE A 9 -16.53 15.82 -16.18
CA ILE A 9 -16.86 14.40 -15.89
C ILE A 9 -15.89 13.46 -16.62
N ALA A 10 -15.59 13.73 -17.89
CA ALA A 10 -14.64 12.93 -18.65
C ALA A 10 -13.24 12.95 -18.03
N VAL A 11 -12.75 14.14 -17.61
CA VAL A 11 -11.47 14.29 -16.93
C VAL A 11 -11.44 13.54 -15.60
N LEU A 12 -12.49 13.68 -14.77
CA LEU A 12 -12.61 12.98 -13.50
C LEU A 12 -12.62 11.46 -13.68
N ALA A 13 -13.35 10.96 -14.69
CA ALA A 13 -13.39 9.54 -15.02
C ALA A 13 -11.99 9.03 -15.43
N LEU A 14 -11.28 9.78 -16.26
CA LEU A 14 -9.94 9.42 -16.75
C LEU A 14 -8.91 9.37 -15.62
N LEU A 15 -8.94 10.36 -14.71
CA LEU A 15 -8.09 10.40 -13.51
C LEU A 15 -8.39 9.24 -12.55
N SER A 16 -9.68 8.92 -12.34
CA SER A 16 -10.09 7.80 -11.49
C SER A 16 -9.67 6.44 -12.06
N GLY A 17 -9.66 6.31 -13.39
CA GLY A 17 -9.17 5.12 -14.10
C GLY A 17 -7.66 4.94 -13.92
N ALA A 18 -6.89 6.00 -14.13
CA ALA A 18 -5.44 5.98 -13.98
C ALA A 18 -5.00 5.57 -12.55
N ALA A 19 -5.61 6.16 -11.53
CA ALA A 19 -5.32 5.82 -10.13
C ALA A 19 -5.59 4.34 -9.80
N LYS A 20 -6.66 3.76 -10.37
CA LYS A 20 -6.96 2.33 -10.20
C LYS A 20 -5.90 1.44 -10.86
N VAL A 21 -5.39 1.83 -12.03
CA VAL A 21 -4.36 1.07 -12.75
C VAL A 21 -3.06 0.99 -11.96
N ASP A 22 -2.60 2.10 -11.39
CA ASP A 22 -1.34 2.12 -10.62
C ASP A 22 -1.44 1.27 -9.35
N ILE A 23 -2.60 1.32 -8.69
CA ILE A 23 -2.89 0.47 -7.53
C ILE A 23 -2.86 -1.01 -7.89
N ILE A 24 -3.51 -1.41 -9.00
CA ILE A 24 -3.50 -2.80 -9.47
C ILE A 24 -2.07 -3.23 -9.78
N ARG A 25 -1.28 -2.37 -10.44
CA ARG A 25 0.12 -2.64 -10.76
C ARG A 25 0.96 -2.85 -9.50
N SER A 26 0.81 -2.03 -8.46
CA SER A 26 1.56 -2.20 -7.21
C SER A 26 1.13 -3.45 -6.43
N ILE A 27 -0.17 -3.79 -6.43
CA ILE A 27 -0.63 -5.07 -5.84
C ILE A 27 0.02 -6.25 -6.57
N LEU A 28 0.06 -6.21 -7.91
CA LEU A 28 0.70 -7.27 -8.71
C LEU A 28 2.19 -7.36 -8.41
N LYS A 29 2.91 -6.23 -8.40
CA LYS A 29 4.34 -6.20 -8.07
C LYS A 29 4.60 -6.78 -6.68
N LEU A 30 3.91 -6.30 -5.65
CA LEU A 30 4.04 -6.82 -4.30
C LEU A 30 3.71 -8.32 -4.21
N SER A 31 2.70 -8.79 -4.95
CA SER A 31 2.34 -10.20 -4.96
C SER A 31 3.41 -11.12 -5.53
N LEU A 32 4.26 -10.60 -6.42
CA LEU A 32 5.36 -11.31 -7.07
C LEU A 32 6.70 -11.16 -6.34
N LEU A 33 6.81 -10.23 -5.38
CA LEU A 33 8.00 -10.10 -4.57
C LEU A 33 8.15 -11.29 -3.62
N HIS A 34 9.39 -11.72 -3.45
CA HIS A 34 9.77 -12.76 -2.52
C HIS A 34 10.11 -12.15 -1.16
N CYS A 35 9.73 -12.84 -0.10
CA CYS A 35 10.16 -12.48 1.24
C CYS A 35 11.68 -12.69 1.36
N PRO A 36 12.49 -11.70 1.76
CA PRO A 36 13.93 -11.87 1.90
C PRO A 36 14.34 -12.78 3.08
N VAL A 37 13.39 -13.22 3.92
CA VAL A 37 13.66 -14.15 5.04
C VAL A 37 13.44 -15.61 4.65
N CYS A 38 12.34 -15.92 3.96
CA CYS A 38 11.97 -17.30 3.62
C CYS A 38 11.84 -17.57 2.12
N GLU A 39 12.17 -16.58 1.30
CA GLU A 39 12.15 -16.57 -0.17
C GLU A 39 10.79 -16.87 -0.82
N ASN A 40 9.75 -17.14 -0.04
CA ASN A 40 8.41 -17.38 -0.58
C ASN A 40 7.78 -16.08 -1.07
N ALA A 41 7.05 -16.14 -2.19
CA ALA A 41 6.28 -15.02 -2.70
C ALA A 41 5.20 -14.58 -1.68
N TYR A 42 4.96 -13.28 -1.55
CA TYR A 42 3.88 -12.78 -0.69
C TYR A 42 2.50 -13.21 -1.20
N GLY A 43 2.34 -13.25 -2.53
CA GLY A 43 1.08 -13.59 -3.17
C GLY A 43 0.03 -12.47 -3.08
N ARG A 44 -1.03 -12.64 -3.88
CA ARG A 44 -2.06 -11.60 -4.08
C ARG A 44 -2.86 -11.31 -2.81
N ALA A 45 -3.13 -12.34 -1.99
CA ALA A 45 -3.90 -12.19 -0.76
C ALA A 45 -3.17 -11.30 0.26
N ALA A 46 -1.87 -11.51 0.47
CA ALA A 46 -1.07 -10.68 1.38
C ALA A 46 -0.97 -9.23 0.87
N ALA A 47 -0.75 -9.04 -0.44
CA ALA A 47 -0.70 -7.70 -1.04
C ALA A 47 -2.02 -6.92 -0.90
N LEU A 48 -3.16 -7.58 -1.12
CA LEU A 48 -4.49 -6.98 -0.91
C LEU A 48 -4.74 -6.65 0.57
N SER A 49 -4.35 -7.55 1.47
CA SER A 49 -4.48 -7.35 2.91
C SER A 49 -3.65 -6.15 3.39
N ALA A 50 -2.40 -6.02 2.94
CA ALA A 50 -1.52 -4.89 3.23
C ALA A 50 -2.14 -3.56 2.81
N ARG A 51 -2.67 -3.49 1.58
CA ARG A 51 -3.38 -2.29 1.10
C ARG A 51 -4.62 -1.97 1.94
N LYS A 52 -5.43 -2.98 2.28
CA LYS A 52 -6.64 -2.78 3.10
C LYS A 52 -6.28 -2.22 4.48
N LYS A 53 -5.21 -2.73 5.09
CA LYS A 53 -4.68 -2.22 6.37
C LYS A 53 -4.22 -0.77 6.24
N TYR A 54 -3.46 -0.44 5.20
CA TYR A 54 -3.01 0.93 4.94
C TYR A 54 -4.19 1.91 4.85
N ILE A 55 -5.24 1.57 4.07
CA ILE A 55 -6.45 2.41 3.98
C ILE A 55 -7.11 2.58 5.35
N ALA A 56 -7.24 1.50 6.12
CA ALA A 56 -7.83 1.57 7.46
C ALA A 56 -6.99 2.44 8.43
N GLN A 57 -5.66 2.40 8.32
CA GLN A 57 -4.76 3.26 9.09
C GLN A 57 -4.93 4.74 8.70
N CYS A 58 -5.02 5.03 7.39
CA CYS A 58 -5.30 6.38 6.91
C CYS A 58 -6.64 6.90 7.42
N ASP A 59 -7.70 6.10 7.30
CA ASP A 59 -9.03 6.46 7.78
C ASP A 59 -9.06 6.67 9.30
N ALA A 60 -8.38 5.82 10.07
CA ALA A 60 -8.31 5.93 11.52
C ALA A 60 -7.57 7.21 11.96
N ALA A 61 -6.46 7.52 11.31
CA ALA A 61 -5.66 8.70 11.63
C ALA A 61 -6.36 10.00 11.19
N GLN A 62 -7.03 10.00 10.03
CA GLN A 62 -7.85 11.13 9.60
C GLN A 62 -9.03 11.38 10.56
N ARG A 63 -9.66 10.31 11.08
CA ARG A 63 -10.74 10.43 12.06
C ARG A 63 -10.24 10.94 13.43
N SER A 64 -9.03 10.59 13.83
CA SER A 64 -8.49 11.03 15.12
C SER A 64 -8.04 12.49 15.10
N ASN A 65 -7.61 13.03 13.94
CA ASN A 65 -7.19 14.42 13.81
C ASN A 65 -7.71 15.03 12.50
N PRO A 66 -9.02 15.36 12.40
CA PRO A 66 -9.62 15.82 11.16
C PRO A 66 -9.10 17.18 10.67
N GLU A 67 -8.59 18.01 11.59
CA GLU A 67 -8.05 19.35 11.26
C GLU A 67 -6.57 19.32 10.85
N CYS A 68 -5.88 18.18 11.01
CA CYS A 68 -4.49 18.04 10.62
C CYS A 68 -4.37 17.37 9.25
N MET A 69 -3.60 17.98 8.35
CA MET A 69 -3.11 17.28 7.17
C MET A 69 -2.03 16.28 7.59
N ILE A 70 -2.43 15.01 7.71
CA ILE A 70 -1.51 13.92 8.01
C ILE A 70 -0.81 13.54 6.70
N ASN A 71 0.50 13.75 6.64
CA ASN A 71 1.32 13.27 5.54
C ASN A 71 1.59 11.76 5.73
N PHE A 72 0.72 10.92 5.16
CA PHE A 72 0.91 9.48 5.21
C PHE A 72 2.09 9.06 4.34
N THR A 73 3.11 8.48 4.96
CA THR A 73 4.13 7.72 4.24
C THR A 73 3.42 6.62 3.44
N ARG A 74 3.61 6.59 2.12
CA ARG A 74 2.93 5.66 1.21
C ARG A 74 3.54 4.26 1.25
N GLU A 75 3.72 3.74 2.46
CA GLU A 75 4.32 2.43 2.72
C GLU A 75 3.24 1.48 3.22
N TRP A 76 3.16 0.31 2.60
CA TRP A 76 2.23 -0.74 2.99
C TRP A 76 2.96 -1.74 3.87
N GLU A 77 2.53 -1.84 5.13
CA GLU A 77 2.96 -2.90 6.01
C GLU A 77 2.41 -4.24 5.50
N VAL A 78 3.30 -5.17 5.14
CA VAL A 78 2.97 -6.49 4.63
C VAL A 78 3.58 -7.55 5.53
N ARG A 79 2.78 -8.55 5.90
CA ARG A 79 3.24 -9.70 6.68
C ARG A 79 3.37 -10.91 5.78
N CYS A 80 4.53 -11.57 5.82
CA CYS A 80 4.76 -12.78 5.04
C CYS A 80 3.78 -13.88 5.51
N PRO A 81 3.04 -14.54 4.60
CA PRO A 81 2.09 -15.59 5.00
C PRO A 81 2.78 -16.88 5.48
N VAL A 82 4.08 -17.05 5.21
CA VAL A 82 4.84 -18.27 5.54
C VAL A 82 5.65 -18.10 6.82
N CYS A 83 6.59 -17.15 6.86
CA CYS A 83 7.48 -16.94 8.01
C CYS A 83 7.01 -15.85 8.98
N ALA A 84 5.87 -15.22 8.70
CA ALA A 84 5.27 -14.18 9.52
C ALA A 84 6.12 -12.90 9.73
N SER A 85 7.24 -12.75 9.02
CA SER A 85 8.07 -11.54 9.01
C SER A 85 7.30 -10.35 8.47
N THR A 86 7.60 -9.16 8.98
CA THR A 86 6.96 -7.90 8.57
C THR A 86 7.91 -7.11 7.67
N GLY A 87 7.40 -6.71 6.52
CA GLY A 87 8.07 -5.79 5.61
C GLY A 87 7.22 -4.54 5.35
N TYR A 88 7.87 -3.52 4.82
CA TYR A 88 7.26 -2.26 4.41
C TYR A 88 7.49 -2.10 2.92
N TYR A 89 6.39 -2.04 2.17
CA TYR A 89 6.42 -1.90 0.73
C TYR A 89 6.10 -0.46 0.34
N GLY A 90 7.08 0.26 -0.21
CA GLY A 90 6.87 1.61 -0.72
C GLY A 90 6.07 1.58 -2.02
N PHE A 91 4.87 2.16 -2.03
CA PHE A 91 4.01 2.19 -3.23
C PHE A 91 4.67 2.95 -4.40
N GLU A 92 5.40 4.03 -4.10
CA GLU A 92 6.06 4.86 -5.13
C GLU A 92 7.37 4.25 -5.60
N THR A 93 8.21 3.81 -4.66
CA THR A 93 9.52 3.22 -4.95
C THR A 93 9.40 1.80 -5.49
N ASN A 94 8.27 1.12 -5.23
CA ASN A 94 8.08 -0.31 -5.47
C ASN A 94 9.15 -1.18 -4.78
N VAL A 95 9.76 -0.66 -3.71
CA VAL A 95 10.80 -1.34 -2.94
C VAL A 95 10.17 -1.95 -1.71
N LEU A 96 10.49 -3.21 -1.45
CA LEU A 96 10.19 -3.87 -0.19
C LEU A 96 11.41 -3.78 0.71
N THR A 97 11.28 -3.12 1.84
CA THR A 97 12.24 -3.18 2.94
C THR A 97 11.70 -4.12 4.00
N VAL A 98 12.56 -4.90 4.63
CA VAL A 98 12.14 -5.79 5.71
C VAL A 98 12.85 -5.33 6.95
N GLN A 99 12.07 -5.09 8.01
CA GLN A 99 12.67 -4.91 9.31
C GLN A 99 13.19 -6.29 9.71
N PRO A 100 14.52 -6.49 9.82
CA PRO A 100 15.00 -7.73 10.37
C PRO A 100 14.33 -7.90 11.73
N LEU A 101 13.84 -9.10 12.02
CA LEU A 101 13.45 -9.48 13.36
C LEU A 101 14.72 -9.35 14.21
N LEU A 102 14.96 -8.17 14.77
CA LEU A 102 15.85 -8.00 15.90
C LEU A 102 15.21 -8.85 16.99
N GLY A 103 15.76 -10.07 17.15
CA GLY A 103 15.60 -10.81 18.39
C GLY A 103 16.01 -9.90 19.55
N PRO A 104 15.51 -10.16 20.77
CA PRO A 104 15.88 -9.35 21.91
C PRO A 104 17.41 -9.29 22.00
N LEU A 105 17.97 -8.09 21.89
CA LEU A 105 19.32 -7.81 22.36
C LEU A 105 19.26 -7.97 23.89
N GLY A 106 19.40 -9.22 24.33
CA GLY A 106 19.77 -9.55 25.68
C GLY A 106 21.27 -9.35 25.80
N GLU A 107 21.65 -8.28 26.48
CA GLU A 107 22.85 -8.23 27.32
C GLU A 107 22.41 -7.75 28.71
#